data_AF-A0A843KS05-F1
#
_entry.id   AF-A0A843KS05-F1
#
_cell.length_a   1.000
_cell.length_b   1.000
_cell.length_c   1.000
_cell.angle_alpha   90.00
_cell.angle_beta   90.00
_cell.angle_gamma   90.00
#
_symmetry.space_group_name_H-M   'P 1'
#
loop_
_entity.id
_entity.type
_entity.pdbx_description
1 polymer ?
#
loop_
_entity_poly.entity_id
_entity_poly.type
_entity_poly.pdbx_seq_one_letter_code
_entity_poly.pdbx_strand_id
1 'polypeptide(L)'
;CRVISTQLIEAGVNIDFPVVYRAAAGIDSVAQAAGRCNREGKLERGEVYVFRSTERYGQATSWQRLTAEVGRMILDAYDDPLSLPAVEGYFQRLFSYKGEEGLDREGILRLFEKGVGDLAFPFEDVDWKFSIIEQGTKDLIIPYGEDGKALVDELRTAESPWKYARRLQGYTISIYPNEFRELERAGEIDLFGDRFYVLNDMTKYSEETGLKNRKDNAGEGSLLIV
;
A
#
# COMPACT_ATOMS: atom_id res chain seq x y z
N CYS A 1 -8.31 24.15 -16.10
CA CYS A 1 -8.50 22.75 -15.69
C CYS A 1 -8.13 22.63 -14.21
N ARG A 2 -8.79 21.76 -13.43
CA ARG A 2 -8.44 21.46 -12.03
C ARG A 2 -8.27 19.96 -11.93
N VAL A 3 -7.19 19.50 -11.29
CA VAL A 3 -6.92 18.07 -11.08
C VAL A 3 -6.88 17.82 -9.57
N ILE A 4 -7.59 16.80 -9.13
CA ILE A 4 -7.55 16.29 -7.77
C ILE A 4 -7.00 14.88 -7.86
N SER A 5 -5.95 14.59 -7.10
CA SER A 5 -5.30 13.28 -7.11
C SER A 5 -4.74 12.95 -5.74
N THR A 6 -4.47 11.66 -5.50
CA THR A 6 -3.72 11.17 -4.35
C THR A 6 -2.21 11.28 -4.61
N GLN A 7 -1.40 10.62 -3.80
CA GLN A 7 0.07 10.60 -3.95
C GLN A 7 0.54 10.00 -5.29
N LEU A 8 -0.33 9.35 -6.07
CA LEU A 8 0.02 8.80 -7.38
C LEU A 8 0.53 9.86 -8.36
N ILE A 9 0.08 11.10 -8.24
CA ILE A 9 0.52 12.19 -9.13
C ILE A 9 1.99 12.63 -8.87
N GLU A 10 2.54 12.24 -7.71
CA GLU A 10 3.90 12.62 -7.30
C GLU A 10 4.96 11.81 -8.09
N ALA A 11 4.64 10.58 -8.51
CA ALA A 11 5.56 9.68 -9.22
C ALA A 11 5.22 9.53 -10.72
N GLY A 12 6.21 9.79 -11.59
CA GLY A 12 6.15 9.38 -13.01
C GLY A 12 5.25 10.20 -13.95
N VAL A 13 4.54 11.23 -13.48
CA VAL A 13 3.63 12.04 -14.32
C VAL A 13 4.26 13.37 -14.74
N ASN A 14 4.25 13.69 -16.04
CA ASN A 14 4.75 14.97 -16.56
C ASN A 14 3.63 16.02 -16.64
N ILE A 15 3.50 16.82 -15.59
CA ILE A 15 2.48 17.87 -15.45
C ILE A 15 3.12 19.15 -14.91
N ASP A 16 2.51 20.27 -15.28
CA ASP A 16 2.91 21.62 -14.89
C ASP A 16 1.67 22.43 -14.48
N PHE A 17 1.65 22.94 -13.25
CA PHE A 17 0.58 23.76 -12.72
C PHE A 17 1.08 25.09 -12.16
N PRO A 18 0.33 26.20 -12.35
CA PRO A 18 0.70 27.49 -11.78
C PRO A 18 0.59 27.50 -10.24
N VAL A 19 -0.31 26.69 -9.68
CA VAL A 19 -0.60 26.62 -8.25
C VAL A 19 -0.83 25.17 -7.86
N VAL A 20 -0.27 24.73 -6.73
CA VAL A 20 -0.43 23.39 -6.16
C VAL A 20 -0.96 23.51 -4.73
N TYR A 21 -2.00 22.73 -4.40
CA TYR A 21 -2.48 22.57 -3.04
C TYR A 21 -2.12 21.16 -2.55
N ARG A 22 -1.42 21.06 -1.43
CA ARG A 22 -0.93 19.80 -0.88
C ARG A 22 -1.36 19.64 0.57
N ALA A 23 -1.97 18.50 0.90
CA ALA A 23 -2.22 18.17 2.31
C ALA A 23 -0.88 18.09 3.07
N ALA A 24 -0.84 18.44 4.35
CA ALA A 24 0.37 18.41 5.16
C ALA A 24 1.01 17.02 5.14
N ALA A 25 2.32 16.98 4.90
CA ALA A 25 3.11 15.78 4.74
C ALA A 25 4.58 16.07 5.10
N GLY A 26 5.43 15.06 4.97
CA GLY A 26 6.88 15.22 5.03
C GLY A 26 7.40 16.24 4.02
N ILE A 27 8.53 16.88 4.33
CA ILE A 27 9.08 17.94 3.48
C ILE A 27 9.52 17.42 2.10
N ASP A 28 9.91 16.16 2.04
CA ASP A 28 10.24 15.41 0.82
C ASP A 28 9.03 15.31 -0.12
N SER A 29 7.86 14.95 0.40
CA SER A 29 6.62 14.88 -0.39
C SER A 29 6.14 16.28 -0.81
N VAL A 30 6.31 17.29 0.05
CA VAL A 30 6.05 18.69 -0.32
C VAL A 30 6.97 19.13 -1.46
N ALA A 31 8.25 18.78 -1.43
CA ALA A 31 9.21 19.08 -2.49
C ALA A 31 8.84 18.41 -3.82
N GLN A 32 8.42 17.13 -3.78
CA GLN A 32 7.96 16.40 -4.96
C GLN A 32 6.74 17.06 -5.61
N ALA A 33 5.76 17.48 -4.79
CA ALA A 33 4.59 18.21 -5.26
C ALA A 33 4.98 19.60 -5.81
N ALA A 34 5.89 20.31 -5.15
CA ALA A 34 6.42 21.59 -5.60
C ALA A 34 7.13 21.47 -6.96
N GLY A 35 7.79 20.35 -7.25
CA GLY A 35 8.39 20.06 -8.57
C GLY A 35 7.40 19.89 -9.72
N ARG A 36 6.09 19.94 -9.45
CA ARG A 36 4.99 20.01 -10.44
C ARG A 36 4.39 21.42 -10.54
N CYS A 37 4.82 22.34 -9.68
CA CYS A 37 4.40 23.72 -9.69
C CYS A 37 5.38 24.57 -10.49
N ASN A 38 4.91 25.23 -11.55
CA ASN A 38 5.72 26.03 -12.47
C ASN A 38 6.96 25.26 -12.96
N ARG A 39 6.78 23.97 -13.24
CA ARG A 39 7.82 23.01 -13.66
C ARG A 39 8.52 23.46 -14.94
N GLU A 40 7.77 24.05 -15.88
CA GLU A 40 8.31 24.53 -17.16
C GLU A 40 8.83 25.97 -17.06
N GLY A 41 8.74 26.62 -15.89
CA GLY A 41 9.27 27.97 -15.66
C GLY A 41 8.56 29.06 -16.48
N LYS A 42 7.30 28.85 -16.87
CA LYS A 42 6.52 29.81 -17.66
C LYS A 42 6.09 31.04 -16.86
N LEU A 43 6.00 30.92 -15.54
CA LEU A 43 5.70 32.00 -14.62
C LEU A 43 6.97 32.44 -13.88
N GLU A 44 6.96 33.67 -13.38
CA GLU A 44 8.02 34.18 -12.49
C GLU A 44 8.13 33.34 -11.20
N ARG A 45 6.97 32.92 -10.65
CA ARG A 45 6.90 32.09 -9.45
C ARG A 45 5.66 31.19 -9.47
N GLY A 46 5.83 29.95 -9.02
CA GLY A 46 4.72 29.04 -8.71
C GLY A 46 4.38 29.09 -7.22
N GLU A 47 3.12 28.82 -6.87
CA GLU A 47 2.65 28.83 -5.48
C GLU A 47 2.27 27.43 -5.00
N VAL A 48 2.82 27.03 -3.86
CA VAL A 48 2.49 25.76 -3.21
C VAL A 48 1.85 26.04 -1.85
N TYR A 49 0.59 25.66 -1.70
CA TYR A 49 -0.17 25.81 -0.47
C TYR A 49 -0.20 24.48 0.27
N VAL A 50 0.47 24.40 1.42
CA VAL A 50 0.42 23.23 2.30
C VAL A 50 -0.67 23.43 3.34
N PHE A 51 -1.68 22.56 3.35
CA PHE A 51 -2.86 22.70 4.22
C PHE A 51 -3.08 21.47 5.10
N ARG A 52 -3.68 21.67 6.28
CA ARG A 52 -4.12 20.57 7.14
C ARG A 52 -5.65 20.49 7.07
N SER A 53 -6.18 19.30 6.82
CA SER A 53 -7.63 19.09 6.89
C SER A 53 -8.11 19.13 8.34
N THR A 54 -9.24 19.78 8.59
CA THR A 54 -9.94 19.75 9.89
C THR A 54 -10.98 18.63 9.96
N GLU A 55 -11.19 17.90 8.86
CA GLU A 55 -12.20 16.84 8.75
C GLU A 55 -11.75 15.53 9.44
N ARG A 56 -12.70 14.84 10.06
CA ARG A 56 -12.45 13.59 10.80
C ARG A 56 -11.94 12.45 9.90
N TYR A 57 -12.39 12.41 8.65
CA TYR A 57 -11.99 11.41 7.64
C TYR A 57 -10.67 11.74 6.93
N GLY A 58 -10.13 12.95 7.11
CA GLY A 58 -8.83 13.36 6.58
C GLY A 58 -7.66 13.03 7.50
N GLN A 59 -7.90 12.27 8.59
CA GLN A 59 -6.88 11.97 9.58
C GLN A 59 -5.93 10.90 9.05
N ALA A 60 -4.72 11.34 8.74
CA ALA A 60 -3.58 10.51 8.37
C ALA A 60 -3.33 9.37 9.39
N THR A 61 -2.78 8.25 8.89
CA THR A 61 -2.25 7.16 9.74
C THR A 61 -1.23 7.70 10.75
N SER A 62 -0.90 6.92 11.79
CA SER A 62 0.05 7.38 12.82
C SER A 62 1.39 7.84 12.21
N TRP A 63 1.88 7.14 11.18
CA TRP A 63 3.10 7.52 10.47
C TRP A 63 2.95 8.80 9.66
N GLN A 64 1.89 8.89 8.85
CA GLN A 64 1.61 10.10 8.04
C GLN A 64 1.40 11.34 8.92
N ARG A 65 0.82 11.19 10.12
CA ARG A 65 0.73 12.27 11.11
C ARG A 65 2.10 12.69 11.60
N LEU A 66 2.95 11.73 11.98
CA LEU A 66 4.32 12.04 12.41
C LEU A 66 5.10 12.79 11.33
N THR A 67 5.09 12.31 10.08
CA THR A 67 5.82 12.98 8.99
C THR A 67 5.28 14.38 8.72
N ALA A 68 3.96 14.58 8.77
CA ALA A 68 3.34 15.90 8.62
C ALA A 68 3.69 16.87 9.76
N GLU A 69 3.75 16.40 11.01
CA GLU A 69 4.14 17.24 12.15
C GLU A 69 5.62 17.61 12.09
N VAL A 70 6.51 16.66 11.82
CA VAL A 70 7.95 16.93 11.66
C VAL A 70 8.18 17.86 10.46
N GLY A 71 7.49 17.61 9.33
CA GLY A 71 7.54 18.49 8.16
C GLY A 71 7.07 19.91 8.47
N ARG A 72 6.01 20.06 9.28
CA ARG A 72 5.54 21.39 9.72
C ARG A 72 6.58 22.12 10.56
N MET A 73 7.25 21.43 11.49
CA MET A 73 8.31 22.04 12.29
C MET A 73 9.45 22.58 11.41
N ILE A 74 9.74 21.93 10.29
CA ILE A 74 10.78 22.38 9.35
C ILE A 74 10.29 23.59 8.54
N LEU A 75 9.05 23.57 8.07
CA LEU A 75 8.43 24.73 7.42
C LEU A 75 8.39 25.98 8.32
N ASP A 76 8.24 25.80 9.63
CA ASP A 76 8.20 26.90 10.61
C ASP A 76 9.59 27.37 11.05
N ALA A 77 10.63 26.52 10.95
CA ALA A 77 11.96 26.79 11.49
C ALA A 77 12.97 27.32 10.46
N TYR A 78 12.69 27.17 9.16
CA TYR A 78 13.61 27.51 8.08
C TYR A 78 12.95 28.45 7.06
N ASP A 79 13.67 29.50 6.66
CA ASP A 79 13.23 30.41 5.58
C ASP A 79 13.15 29.68 4.23
N ASP A 80 14.15 28.84 3.93
CA ASP A 80 14.12 27.88 2.83
C ASP A 80 13.98 26.45 3.38
N PRO A 81 12.76 25.90 3.40
CA PRO A 81 12.51 24.58 3.95
C PRO A 81 12.98 23.44 3.03
N LEU A 82 13.42 23.74 1.80
CA LEU A 82 14.02 22.77 0.86
C LEU A 82 15.55 22.88 0.81
N SER A 83 16.15 23.76 1.61
CA SER A 83 17.60 23.84 1.74
C SER A 83 18.18 22.54 2.32
N LEU A 84 19.44 22.23 1.99
CA LEU A 84 20.11 21.03 2.49
C LEU A 84 20.07 20.91 4.03
N PRO A 85 20.30 21.98 4.82
CA PRO A 85 20.17 21.92 6.28
C PRO A 85 18.75 21.63 6.76
N ALA A 86 17.72 22.17 6.10
CA ALA A 86 16.32 21.93 6.43
C ALA A 86 15.93 20.46 6.17
N VAL A 87 16.34 19.92 5.03
CA VAL A 87 16.12 18.52 4.66
C VAL A 87 16.88 17.58 5.59
N GLU A 88 18.12 17.88 5.94
CA GLU A 88 18.88 17.12 6.94
C GLU A 88 18.18 17.15 8.30
N GLY A 89 17.78 18.33 8.77
CA GLY A 89 17.07 18.50 10.03
C GLY A 89 15.72 17.77 10.07
N TYR A 90 15.02 17.68 8.93
CA TYR A 90 13.80 16.88 8.80
C TYR A 90 14.08 15.40 9.07
N PHE A 91 15.02 14.80 8.34
CA PHE A 91 15.30 13.37 8.44
C PHE A 91 15.93 13.01 9.80
N GLN A 92 16.81 13.83 10.34
CA GLN A 92 17.37 13.64 11.69
C GLN A 92 16.27 13.58 12.76
N ARG A 93 15.30 14.51 12.71
CA ARG A 93 14.14 14.50 13.63
C ARG A 93 13.24 13.31 13.37
N LEU A 94 12.93 13.00 12.11
CA LEU A 94 12.05 11.90 11.77
C LEU A 94 12.62 10.55 12.27
N PHE A 95 13.92 10.35 12.11
CA PHE A 95 14.62 9.14 12.54
C PHE A 95 14.82 9.08 14.05
N SER A 96 15.01 10.20 14.75
CA SER A 96 15.11 10.20 16.21
C SER A 96 13.81 9.74 16.89
N TYR A 97 12.64 10.01 16.29
CA TYR A 97 11.36 9.48 16.77
C TYR A 97 11.22 7.96 16.65
N LYS A 98 11.92 7.32 15.70
CA LYS A 98 11.95 5.86 15.58
C LYS A 98 12.97 5.21 16.52
N GLY A 99 14.03 5.93 16.89
CA GLY A 99 15.17 5.37 17.63
C GLY A 99 15.98 4.38 16.79
N GLU A 100 17.17 4.01 17.26
CA GLU A 100 18.06 3.08 16.52
C GLU A 100 17.39 1.70 16.32
N GLU A 101 16.69 1.19 17.32
CA GLU A 101 15.98 -0.10 17.24
C GLU A 101 14.76 -0.07 16.31
N GLY A 102 14.16 1.10 16.06
CA GLY A 102 12.98 1.23 15.20
C GLY A 102 13.29 1.40 13.71
N LEU A 103 14.54 1.73 13.35
CA LEU A 103 14.97 1.89 11.95
C LEU A 103 15.37 0.56 11.32
N ASP A 104 16.01 -0.33 12.08
CA ASP A 104 16.39 -1.69 11.65
C ASP A 104 15.82 -2.75 12.61
N ARG A 105 14.50 -2.73 12.79
CA ARG A 105 13.78 -3.61 13.72
C ARG A 105 14.11 -5.09 13.54
N GLU A 106 14.28 -5.51 12.29
CA GLU A 106 14.53 -6.91 11.92
C GLU A 106 16.03 -7.26 11.87
N GLY A 107 16.91 -6.29 12.11
CA GLY A 107 18.36 -6.46 12.13
C GLY A 107 18.95 -6.79 10.76
N ILE A 108 18.33 -6.29 9.68
CA ILE A 108 18.69 -6.59 8.29
C ILE A 108 20.09 -6.08 7.96
N LEU A 109 20.46 -4.88 8.41
CA LEU A 109 21.80 -4.34 8.15
C LEU A 109 22.88 -5.24 8.77
N ARG A 110 22.62 -5.69 9.99
CA ARG A 110 23.52 -6.59 10.73
C ARG A 110 23.64 -7.97 10.09
N LEU A 111 22.61 -8.45 9.40
CA LEU A 111 22.65 -9.69 8.61
C LEU A 111 23.54 -9.53 7.38
N PHE A 112 23.41 -8.40 6.67
CA PHE A 112 24.27 -8.11 5.52
C PHE A 112 25.74 -7.92 5.93
N GLU A 113 26.02 -7.15 7.00
CA GLU A 113 27.38 -6.90 7.50
C GLU A 113 28.15 -8.19 7.81
N LYS A 114 27.49 -9.22 8.34
CA LYS A 114 28.10 -10.53 8.60
C LYS A 114 28.51 -11.26 7.31
N GLY A 115 27.79 -11.06 6.21
CA GLY A 115 28.03 -11.71 4.92
C GLY A 115 28.98 -10.97 4.00
N VAL A 116 29.31 -9.70 4.29
CA VAL A 116 30.16 -8.85 3.41
C VAL A 116 31.53 -9.47 3.16
N GLY A 117 32.16 -10.04 4.19
CA GLY A 117 33.53 -10.58 4.10
C GLY A 117 33.68 -11.70 3.06
N ASP A 118 32.66 -12.56 2.97
CA ASP A 118 32.65 -13.73 2.09
C ASP A 118 31.73 -13.55 0.87
N LEU A 119 31.16 -12.34 0.66
CA LEU A 119 30.10 -12.06 -0.31
C LEU A 119 28.87 -12.99 -0.18
N ALA A 120 28.66 -13.55 1.01
CA ALA A 120 27.61 -14.50 1.33
C ALA A 120 26.41 -13.77 1.96
N PHE A 121 25.67 -13.04 1.12
CA PHE A 121 24.52 -12.26 1.57
C PHE A 121 23.27 -13.15 1.77
N PRO A 122 22.61 -13.12 2.94
CA PRO A 122 21.47 -13.98 3.26
C PRO A 122 20.16 -13.40 2.68
N PHE A 123 20.06 -13.30 1.35
CA PHE A 123 18.90 -12.69 0.70
C PHE A 123 17.58 -13.37 1.01
N GLU A 124 17.56 -14.71 1.10
CA GLU A 124 16.36 -15.47 1.43
C GLU A 124 15.88 -15.16 2.86
N ASP A 125 16.76 -15.15 3.86
CA ASP A 125 16.39 -14.81 5.24
C ASP A 125 15.88 -13.36 5.37
N VAL A 126 16.45 -12.44 4.60
CA VAL A 126 16.03 -11.03 4.56
C VAL A 126 14.64 -10.90 3.94
N ASP A 127 14.33 -11.64 2.87
CA ASP A 127 13.00 -11.66 2.22
C ASP A 127 11.91 -12.14 3.19
N TRP A 128 12.21 -13.15 4.01
CA TRP A 128 11.29 -13.62 5.06
C TRP A 128 11.10 -12.62 6.20
N LYS A 129 12.16 -11.90 6.59
CA LYS A 129 12.17 -10.99 7.74
C LYS A 129 11.56 -9.63 7.42
N PHE A 130 11.80 -9.11 6.23
CA PHE A 130 11.39 -7.78 5.83
C PHE A 130 10.36 -7.83 4.71
N SER A 131 9.11 -7.52 5.04
CA SER A 131 8.06 -7.31 4.04
C SER A 131 7.52 -5.90 4.14
N ILE A 132 7.55 -5.16 3.03
CA ILE A 132 7.00 -3.79 2.94
C ILE A 132 5.49 -3.79 3.25
N ILE A 133 4.80 -4.90 2.93
CA ILE A 133 3.40 -5.12 3.24
C ILE A 133 3.35 -6.25 4.27
N GLU A 134 3.36 -5.88 5.56
CA GLU A 134 3.43 -6.82 6.69
C GLU A 134 2.31 -7.88 6.70
N GLN A 135 1.19 -7.62 6.02
CA GLN A 135 0.12 -8.58 5.82
C GLN A 135 0.12 -9.06 4.37
N GLY A 136 0.87 -10.13 4.10
CA GLY A 136 0.75 -10.84 2.83
C GLY A 136 -0.71 -11.22 2.55
N THR A 137 -1.11 -11.24 1.29
CA THR A 137 -2.46 -11.64 0.90
C THR A 137 -2.59 -13.17 0.88
N LYS A 138 -3.83 -13.65 1.00
CA LYS A 138 -4.18 -15.06 0.81
C LYS A 138 -4.96 -15.21 -0.49
N ASP A 139 -4.64 -16.25 -1.23
CA ASP A 139 -5.35 -16.58 -2.46
C ASP A 139 -6.70 -17.24 -2.14
N LEU A 140 -7.75 -16.71 -2.75
CA LEU A 140 -9.10 -17.24 -2.71
C LEU A 140 -9.61 -17.42 -4.13
N ILE A 141 -10.04 -18.63 -4.48
CA ILE A 141 -10.64 -18.94 -5.78
C ILE A 141 -12.13 -18.63 -5.73
N ILE A 142 -12.60 -17.90 -6.73
CA ILE A 142 -14.02 -17.58 -6.93
C ILE A 142 -14.52 -18.43 -8.11
N PRO A 143 -15.49 -19.35 -7.90
CA PRO A 143 -16.10 -20.12 -8.98
C PRO A 143 -17.04 -19.23 -9.81
N TYR A 144 -16.45 -18.27 -10.53
CA TYR A 144 -17.13 -17.26 -11.31
C TYR A 144 -17.45 -17.77 -12.73
N GLY A 145 -18.67 -17.52 -13.20
CA GLY A 145 -19.14 -18.00 -14.50
C GLY A 145 -19.28 -19.53 -14.58
N GLU A 146 -19.69 -20.02 -15.75
CA GLU A 146 -19.84 -21.46 -16.00
C GLU A 146 -18.47 -22.17 -16.01
N ASP A 147 -17.48 -21.56 -16.67
CA ASP A 147 -16.12 -22.11 -16.77
C ASP A 147 -15.43 -22.23 -15.41
N GLY A 148 -15.56 -21.22 -14.53
CA GLY A 148 -14.95 -21.23 -13.21
C GLY A 148 -15.59 -22.29 -12.29
N LYS A 149 -16.91 -22.46 -12.38
CA LYS A 149 -17.63 -23.54 -11.67
C LYS A 149 -17.18 -24.91 -12.15
N ALA A 150 -17.14 -25.14 -13.47
CA ALA A 150 -16.69 -26.39 -14.05
C ALA A 150 -15.25 -26.73 -13.64
N LEU A 151 -14.35 -25.73 -13.62
CA LEU A 151 -12.98 -25.86 -13.15
C LEU A 151 -12.88 -26.28 -11.69
N VAL A 152 -13.72 -25.72 -10.82
CA VAL A 152 -13.77 -26.09 -9.40
C VAL A 152 -14.37 -27.48 -9.22
N ASP A 153 -15.38 -27.87 -10.00
CA ASP A 153 -15.95 -29.21 -9.95
C ASP A 153 -14.96 -30.29 -10.42
N GLU A 154 -14.17 -30.00 -11.46
CA GLU A 154 -13.03 -30.82 -11.87
C GLU A 154 -12.00 -30.93 -10.74
N LEU A 155 -11.67 -29.81 -10.08
CA LEU A 155 -10.72 -29.77 -8.96
C LEU A 155 -11.20 -30.63 -7.77
N ARG A 156 -12.51 -30.62 -7.46
CA ARG A 156 -13.09 -31.39 -6.33
C ARG A 156 -12.85 -32.89 -6.43
N THR A 157 -12.75 -33.42 -7.65
CA THR A 157 -12.62 -34.86 -7.92
C THR A 157 -11.24 -35.25 -8.42
N ALA A 158 -10.33 -34.29 -8.58
CA ALA A 158 -9.02 -34.52 -9.15
C ALA A 158 -8.05 -35.21 -8.18
N GLU A 159 -7.44 -36.31 -8.62
CA GLU A 159 -6.31 -36.94 -7.92
C GLU A 159 -5.04 -36.06 -7.93
N SER A 160 -4.93 -35.16 -8.91
CA SER A 160 -3.78 -34.26 -9.08
C SER A 160 -4.20 -32.80 -9.21
N PRO A 161 -4.56 -32.13 -8.09
CA PRO A 161 -5.02 -30.73 -8.04
C PRO A 161 -4.09 -29.71 -8.73
N TRP A 162 -2.78 -29.98 -8.74
CA TRP A 162 -1.75 -29.09 -9.33
C TRP A 162 -1.94 -28.80 -10.82
N LYS A 163 -2.55 -29.71 -11.58
CA LYS A 163 -2.79 -29.52 -13.02
C LYS A 163 -3.74 -28.35 -13.30
N TYR A 164 -4.54 -27.96 -12.32
CA TYR A 164 -5.54 -26.91 -12.43
C TYR A 164 -5.00 -25.54 -12.01
N ALA A 165 -3.86 -25.47 -11.31
CA ALA A 165 -3.31 -24.22 -10.76
C ALA A 165 -3.23 -23.09 -11.80
N ARG A 166 -2.72 -23.41 -13.01
CA ARG A 166 -2.59 -22.41 -14.08
C ARG A 166 -3.92 -21.97 -14.69
N ARG A 167 -4.94 -22.85 -14.71
CA ARG A 167 -6.29 -22.53 -15.20
C ARG A 167 -7.08 -21.75 -14.14
N LEU A 168 -6.88 -22.06 -12.85
CA LEU A 168 -7.51 -21.39 -11.71
C LEU A 168 -6.98 -19.97 -11.45
N GLN A 169 -5.81 -19.62 -11.99
CA GLN A 169 -5.21 -18.30 -11.80
C GLN A 169 -6.15 -17.15 -12.25
N GLY A 170 -6.93 -17.35 -13.33
CA GLY A 170 -7.91 -16.35 -13.79
C GLY A 170 -9.14 -16.19 -12.89
N TYR A 171 -9.32 -17.10 -11.94
CA TYR A 171 -10.42 -17.13 -10.97
C TYR A 171 -9.93 -16.87 -9.54
N THR A 172 -8.67 -16.52 -9.36
CA THR A 172 -8.05 -16.32 -8.04
C THR A 172 -7.98 -14.84 -7.73
N ILE A 173 -8.50 -14.45 -6.56
CA ILE A 173 -8.34 -13.11 -5.99
C ILE A 173 -7.43 -13.18 -4.76
N SER A 174 -6.71 -12.09 -4.48
CA SER A 174 -5.90 -11.94 -3.28
C SER A 174 -6.68 -11.15 -2.23
N ILE A 175 -6.89 -11.73 -1.06
CA ILE A 175 -7.62 -11.11 0.05
C ILE A 175 -6.75 -10.95 1.30
N TYR A 176 -7.12 -10.04 2.20
CA TYR A 176 -6.33 -9.82 3.41
C TYR A 176 -6.50 -10.98 4.42
N PRO A 177 -5.47 -11.29 5.25
CA PRO A 177 -5.53 -12.38 6.22
C PRO A 177 -6.66 -12.30 7.26
N ASN A 178 -7.16 -11.10 7.56
CA ASN A 178 -8.33 -10.92 8.43
C ASN A 178 -9.62 -11.35 7.72
N GLU A 179 -9.83 -10.94 6.47
CA GLU A 179 -11.02 -11.32 5.68
C GLU A 179 -11.03 -12.83 5.44
N PHE A 180 -9.87 -13.39 5.09
CA PHE A 180 -9.71 -14.84 4.92
C PHE A 180 -10.12 -15.61 6.19
N ARG A 181 -9.62 -15.19 7.36
CA ARG A 181 -9.96 -15.82 8.65
C ARG A 181 -11.44 -15.67 9.00
N GLU A 182 -12.10 -14.58 8.61
CA GLU A 182 -13.53 -14.39 8.84
C GLU A 182 -14.35 -15.37 8.00
N LEU A 183 -14.02 -15.52 6.72
CA LEU A 183 -14.66 -16.48 5.82
C LEU A 183 -14.42 -17.93 6.28
N GLU A 184 -13.18 -18.26 6.67
CA GLU A 184 -12.81 -19.59 7.20
C GLU A 184 -13.61 -19.92 8.47
N ARG A 185 -13.69 -18.98 9.43
CA ARG A 185 -14.48 -19.16 10.66
C ARG A 185 -15.99 -19.28 10.40
N ALA A 186 -16.48 -18.63 9.35
CA ALA A 186 -17.87 -18.72 8.94
C ALA A 186 -18.19 -20.01 8.15
N GLY A 187 -17.18 -20.82 7.80
CA GLY A 187 -17.35 -21.99 6.95
C GLY A 187 -17.69 -21.65 5.50
N GLU A 188 -17.31 -20.46 5.03
CA GLU A 188 -17.65 -19.92 3.70
C GLU A 188 -16.57 -20.24 2.64
N ILE A 189 -15.54 -21.00 3.03
CA ILE A 189 -14.44 -21.44 2.16
C ILE A 189 -14.28 -22.96 2.27
N ASP A 190 -14.17 -23.63 1.13
CA ASP A 190 -13.76 -25.03 1.02
C ASP A 190 -12.27 -25.12 0.71
N LEU A 191 -11.57 -26.12 1.27
CA LEU A 191 -10.17 -26.41 0.94
C LEU A 191 -10.08 -27.68 0.08
N PHE A 192 -9.49 -27.56 -1.11
CA PHE A 192 -9.20 -28.70 -2.00
C PHE A 192 -7.70 -28.92 -2.16
N GLY A 193 -7.29 -30.20 -2.19
CA GLY A 193 -5.90 -30.58 -2.45
C GLY A 193 -4.88 -29.96 -1.49
N ASP A 194 -5.29 -29.70 -0.25
CA ASP A 194 -4.49 -29.08 0.83
C ASP A 194 -3.93 -27.67 0.53
N ARG A 195 -4.38 -27.01 -0.56
CA ARG A 195 -3.84 -25.71 -0.98
C ARG A 195 -4.86 -24.75 -1.59
N PHE A 196 -5.91 -25.24 -2.22
CA PHE A 196 -6.86 -24.42 -2.97
C PHE A 196 -8.06 -24.06 -2.11
N TYR A 197 -8.08 -22.82 -1.64
CA TYR A 197 -9.22 -22.24 -0.94
C TYR A 197 -10.21 -21.71 -1.96
N VAL A 198 -11.45 -22.19 -1.92
CA VAL A 198 -12.51 -21.83 -2.86
C VAL A 198 -13.70 -21.26 -2.09
N LEU A 199 -14.23 -20.12 -2.54
CA LEU A 199 -15.45 -19.56 -2.01
C LEU A 199 -16.63 -20.52 -2.29
N ASN A 200 -17.29 -21.00 -1.25
CA ASN A 200 -18.39 -21.97 -1.39
C ASN A 200 -19.78 -21.32 -1.49
N ASP A 201 -19.90 -20.04 -1.11
CA ASP A 201 -21.14 -19.27 -1.19
C ASP A 201 -20.99 -18.06 -2.12
N MET A 202 -21.47 -18.21 -3.35
CA MET A 202 -21.45 -17.13 -4.34
C MET A 202 -22.37 -15.95 -3.99
N THR A 203 -23.25 -16.05 -2.99
CA THR A 203 -24.00 -14.87 -2.51
C THR A 203 -23.08 -13.82 -1.89
N LYS A 204 -21.88 -14.22 -1.45
CA LYS A 204 -20.80 -13.35 -0.94
C LYS A 204 -19.99 -12.70 -2.04
N TYR A 205 -20.23 -13.02 -3.30
CA TYR A 205 -19.57 -12.40 -4.43
C TYR A 205 -20.57 -11.58 -5.25
N SER A 206 -20.14 -10.44 -5.75
CA SER A 206 -20.87 -9.53 -6.61
C SER A 206 -20.13 -9.38 -7.92
N GLU A 207 -20.82 -9.44 -9.05
CA GLU A 207 -20.19 -9.19 -10.35
C GLU A 207 -19.76 -7.73 -10.51
N GLU A 208 -20.47 -6.80 -9.84
CA GLU A 208 -20.20 -5.37 -9.90
C GLU A 208 -19.13 -4.93 -8.89
N THR A 209 -19.13 -5.53 -7.69
CA THR A 209 -18.34 -5.03 -6.55
C THR A 209 -17.34 -6.04 -5.99
N GLY A 210 -17.29 -7.27 -6.50
CA GLY A 210 -16.39 -8.32 -6.03
C GLY A 210 -16.84 -8.99 -4.72
N LEU A 211 -15.87 -9.41 -3.91
CA LEU A 211 -16.15 -10.07 -2.62
C LEU A 211 -16.85 -9.07 -1.66
N LYS A 212 -18.06 -9.40 -1.24
CA LYS A 212 -18.90 -8.55 -0.36
C LYS A 212 -18.35 -8.61 1.05
N ASN A 213 -17.88 -7.47 1.56
CA ASN A 213 -17.39 -7.40 2.93
C ASN A 213 -18.57 -7.38 3.91
N ARG A 214 -18.54 -8.23 4.95
CA ARG A 214 -19.58 -8.22 5.99
C ARG A 214 -19.66 -6.89 6.74
N LYS A 215 -18.61 -6.05 6.67
CA LYS A 215 -18.59 -4.71 7.28
C LYS A 215 -19.34 -3.63 6.49
N ASP A 216 -19.79 -3.89 5.27
CA ASP A 216 -20.49 -2.89 4.44
C ASP A 216 -21.95 -2.63 4.84
N ASN A 217 -22.45 -3.26 5.92
CA ASN A 217 -23.75 -2.88 6.51
C ASN A 217 -23.66 -1.68 7.47
N ALA A 218 -22.54 -0.95 7.51
CA ALA A 218 -22.47 0.38 8.11
C ALA A 218 -21.42 1.28 7.42
N GLY A 219 -21.77 1.82 6.25
CA GLY A 219 -21.14 3.02 5.69
C GLY A 219 -20.15 2.77 4.55
N GLU A 220 -20.50 3.34 3.40
CA GLU A 220 -19.74 3.49 2.16
C GLU A 220 -18.21 3.37 2.29
N GLY A 221 -17.64 2.43 1.55
CA GLY A 221 -16.20 2.24 1.44
C GLY A 221 -15.82 1.43 0.20
N SER A 222 -16.42 1.71 -0.96
CA SER A 222 -15.92 1.20 -2.23
C SER A 222 -14.53 1.80 -2.50
N LEU A 223 -13.50 1.04 -2.13
CA LEU A 223 -12.14 1.20 -2.65
C LEU A 223 -12.17 0.79 -4.13
N LEU A 224 -12.65 1.69 -4.98
CA LEU A 224 -12.39 1.67 -6.42
C LEU A 224 -10.89 1.89 -6.62
N ILE A 225 -10.17 0.80 -6.86
CA ILE A 225 -8.93 0.87 -7.62
C ILE A 225 -9.37 0.92 -9.09
N VAL A 226 -9.30 2.11 -9.69
CA VAL A 226 -9.26 2.29 -11.14
C VAL A 226 -7.82 2.59 -11.52
#